data_AF-W4NA78-F1
#
_entry.id   AF-W4NA78-F1
#
_cell.length_a   1.000
_cell.length_b   1.000
_cell.length_c   1.000
_cell.angle_alpha   90.00
_cell.angle_beta   90.00
_cell.angle_gamma   90.00
#
_symmetry.space_group_name_H-M   'P 1'
#
loop_
_entity.id
_entity.type
_entity.pdbx_description
1 polymer ?
#
loop_
_entity_poly.entity_id
_entity_poly.type
_entity_poly.pdbx_seq_one_letter_code
_entity_poly.pdbx_strand_id
1 'polypeptide(L)'
;MDDQLPIDDEQRNNARTPSHAQPRPQSAQPQTNQQPMPPYQQMPPQRPQTSPQYQQPMQGQPGAPGQPGTPPMQGQPYGQPMPQKVAKKPSTGLIVGIVAVVAVIVVLAIVVAVVMSRRISAADYTAGTNQVATMQRHYTNVNTKLREAYLSAYGSNSFQAKDKKRLQERLKIFQEDNAKFESLKVMNDENVNTEYQAYKKKAATYVKFANEMIESGEALSTAAQACNSRPSVSSYDSSFYTKYSEYVSGCKAALDNVSKSPNKDIAQYGKDLGDYVDKVGNLISQMQALGDISSLRYGTTEYQRFRELLNEFSNLKAPYNSVTTLSQALQDSAEEADLSDSLRSLSDSLTDAAG
;
A
#
# COMPACT_ATOMS: atom_id res chain seq x y z
N MET A 1 84.99 10.32 2.64
CA MET A 1 86.19 9.47 2.72
C MET A 1 85.86 7.99 2.48
N ASP A 2 85.67 7.43 1.27
CA ASP A 2 85.23 7.87 -0.08
C ASP A 2 85.17 6.57 -0.97
N ASP A 3 84.44 6.44 -2.09
CA ASP A 3 83.67 7.43 -2.86
C ASP A 3 82.52 6.83 -3.72
N GLN A 4 81.65 7.74 -4.23
CA GLN A 4 80.92 7.81 -5.52
C GLN A 4 80.10 6.65 -6.17
N LEU A 5 78.83 7.01 -6.47
CA LEU A 5 78.01 6.57 -7.61
C LEU A 5 78.35 7.39 -8.88
N PRO A 6 77.95 6.93 -10.09
CA PRO A 6 76.91 7.68 -10.82
C PRO A 6 75.91 6.87 -11.70
N ILE A 7 74.67 7.38 -11.75
CA ILE A 7 73.79 7.71 -12.91
C ILE A 7 74.36 7.56 -14.36
N ASP A 8 73.60 7.36 -15.45
CA ASP A 8 72.14 7.43 -15.73
C ASP A 8 71.70 6.70 -17.05
N ASP A 9 70.38 6.43 -17.15
CA ASP A 9 69.42 6.34 -18.30
C ASP A 9 69.65 5.71 -19.73
N GLU A 10 68.50 5.41 -20.37
CA GLU A 10 68.16 5.13 -21.80
C GLU A 10 68.72 3.92 -22.61
N GLN A 11 67.85 2.96 -23.02
CA GLN A 11 67.28 2.93 -24.40
C GLN A 11 66.32 1.75 -24.74
N ARG A 12 65.19 2.11 -25.39
CA ARG A 12 64.46 1.47 -26.53
C ARG A 12 63.75 0.09 -26.45
N ASN A 13 62.41 0.17 -26.56
CA ASN A 13 61.55 -0.37 -27.65
C ASN A 13 61.80 -1.80 -28.21
N ASN A 14 60.80 -2.71 -28.12
CA ASN A 14 59.65 -2.76 -29.05
C ASN A 14 58.66 -3.93 -28.76
N ALA A 15 57.47 -3.88 -29.36
CA ALA A 15 56.35 -4.79 -29.07
C ALA A 15 56.26 -6.05 -29.97
N ARG A 16 55.77 -7.18 -29.42
CA ARG A 16 54.72 -8.07 -29.99
C ARG A 16 54.42 -9.32 -29.12
N THR A 17 53.14 -9.63 -28.93
CA THR A 17 52.55 -10.94 -28.55
C THR A 17 52.52 -11.90 -29.78
N PRO A 18 52.23 -13.23 -29.71
CA PRO A 18 51.34 -13.92 -28.73
C PRO A 18 51.61 -15.42 -28.33
N SER A 19 50.71 -15.94 -27.46
CA SER A 19 50.15 -17.32 -27.39
C SER A 19 50.84 -18.53 -26.68
N HIS A 20 50.04 -19.10 -25.76
CA HIS A 20 49.83 -20.53 -25.34
C HIS A 20 50.95 -21.42 -24.74
N ALA A 21 50.74 -21.86 -23.49
CA ALA A 21 50.66 -23.27 -23.02
C ALA A 21 50.79 -23.36 -21.47
N GLN A 22 49.70 -23.48 -20.69
CA GLN A 22 49.19 -24.71 -20.05
C GLN A 22 49.68 -24.90 -18.58
N PRO A 23 49.12 -25.82 -17.76
CA PRO A 23 48.01 -25.50 -16.84
C PRO A 23 48.38 -25.54 -15.33
N ARG A 24 47.47 -25.07 -14.46
CA ARG A 24 47.51 -25.32 -13.00
C ARG A 24 46.31 -26.17 -12.52
N PRO A 25 46.43 -26.96 -11.43
CA PRO A 25 45.39 -27.88 -10.99
C PRO A 25 44.23 -27.17 -10.29
N GLN A 26 43.03 -27.74 -10.41
CA GLN A 26 41.84 -27.31 -9.67
C GLN A 26 41.78 -27.97 -8.29
N SER A 27 41.51 -27.19 -7.25
CA SER A 27 41.00 -27.68 -5.96
C SER A 27 39.56 -27.17 -5.77
N ALA A 28 38.65 -28.08 -5.43
CA ALA A 28 37.21 -27.82 -5.47
C ALA A 28 36.72 -26.94 -4.31
N GLN A 29 35.73 -26.10 -4.60
CA GLN A 29 34.84 -25.49 -3.61
C GLN A 29 33.44 -26.12 -3.74
N PRO A 30 32.69 -26.32 -2.63
CA PRO A 30 31.34 -26.86 -2.69
C PRO A 30 30.34 -25.85 -3.28
N GLN A 31 29.59 -26.27 -4.30
CA GLN A 31 28.51 -25.47 -4.87
C GLN A 31 27.29 -25.45 -3.92
N THR A 32 26.87 -24.24 -3.52
CA THR A 32 25.51 -24.04 -2.99
C THR A 32 24.51 -24.13 -4.14
N ASN A 33 23.53 -25.01 -3.99
CA ASN A 33 22.59 -25.37 -5.03
C ASN A 33 21.54 -24.25 -5.24
N GLN A 34 21.77 -23.34 -6.19
CA GLN A 34 20.75 -22.39 -6.64
C GLN A 34 19.98 -22.98 -7.82
N GLN A 35 18.72 -23.36 -7.59
CA GLN A 35 17.80 -23.70 -8.70
C GLN A 35 17.46 -22.43 -9.49
N PRO A 36 17.57 -22.42 -10.82
CA PRO A 36 17.08 -21.31 -11.63
C PRO A 36 15.55 -21.26 -11.60
N MET A 37 14.99 -20.08 -11.31
CA MET A 37 13.58 -19.80 -11.54
C MET A 37 13.24 -19.97 -13.03
N PRO A 38 12.11 -20.62 -13.40
CA PRO A 38 11.74 -20.76 -14.80
C PRO A 38 11.38 -19.40 -15.42
N PRO A 39 11.74 -19.14 -16.69
CA PRO A 39 11.39 -17.90 -17.37
C PRO A 39 9.87 -17.83 -17.61
N TYR A 40 9.24 -16.74 -17.16
CA TYR A 40 7.85 -16.45 -17.47
C TYR A 40 7.65 -16.37 -18.99
N GLN A 41 6.83 -17.27 -19.55
CA GLN A 41 6.43 -17.20 -20.95
C GLN A 41 5.57 -15.96 -21.19
N GLN A 42 5.98 -15.11 -22.13
CA GLN A 42 5.19 -13.96 -22.56
C GLN A 42 4.01 -14.46 -23.39
N MET A 43 2.78 -14.22 -22.92
CA MET A 43 1.60 -14.37 -23.77
C MET A 43 1.56 -13.26 -24.82
N PRO A 44 1.25 -13.56 -26.10
CA PRO A 44 1.14 -12.55 -27.14
C PRO A 44 -0.11 -11.68 -26.94
N PRO A 45 -0.05 -10.37 -27.26
CA PRO A 45 -1.19 -9.46 -27.12
C PRO A 45 -2.28 -9.77 -28.15
N GLN A 46 -3.47 -10.13 -27.67
CA GLN A 46 -4.69 -10.21 -28.48
C GLN A 46 -5.09 -8.82 -28.99
N ARG A 47 -5.32 -8.67 -30.30
CA ARG A 47 -5.88 -7.46 -30.91
C ARG A 47 -7.41 -7.55 -30.95
N PRO A 48 -8.16 -6.56 -30.43
CA PRO A 48 -9.55 -6.38 -30.81
C PRO A 48 -9.64 -5.95 -32.28
N GLN A 49 -10.41 -6.69 -33.08
CA GLN A 49 -10.72 -6.33 -34.46
C GLN A 49 -11.76 -5.19 -34.54
N THR A 50 -11.80 -4.56 -35.71
CA THR A 50 -12.64 -3.41 -36.07
C THR A 50 -14.13 -3.74 -36.23
N SER A 51 -14.95 -2.70 -36.09
CA SER A 51 -16.42 -2.65 -36.17
C SER A 51 -17.03 -3.19 -37.46
N PRO A 52 -18.34 -3.51 -37.42
CA PRO A 52 -19.26 -3.10 -38.49
C PRO A 52 -20.13 -1.90 -38.09
N GLN A 53 -20.23 -0.95 -39.02
CA GLN A 53 -21.13 0.21 -38.99
C GLN A 53 -22.50 -0.20 -39.55
N TYR A 54 -23.60 0.30 -38.96
CA TYR A 54 -24.89 0.38 -39.67
C TYR A 54 -25.51 1.77 -39.56
N GLN A 55 -26.24 2.14 -40.61
CA GLN A 55 -26.55 3.52 -41.00
C GLN A 55 -27.95 3.95 -40.54
N GLN A 56 -28.13 5.25 -40.25
CA GLN A 56 -29.44 5.90 -40.42
C GLN A 56 -29.56 6.41 -41.87
N PRO A 57 -30.80 6.57 -42.37
CA PRO A 57 -31.14 7.89 -42.89
C PRO A 57 -32.59 8.40 -42.65
N MET A 58 -32.65 9.68 -42.26
CA MET A 58 -33.61 10.74 -42.68
C MET A 58 -35.07 10.82 -42.18
N GLN A 59 -35.61 12.03 -42.40
CA GLN A 59 -36.78 12.71 -41.80
C GLN A 59 -38.01 12.71 -42.74
N GLY A 60 -39.21 12.99 -42.19
CA GLY A 60 -40.38 13.39 -43.00
C GLY A 60 -41.70 13.57 -42.23
N GLN A 61 -42.21 14.80 -42.18
CA GLN A 61 -43.57 15.25 -41.78
C GLN A 61 -44.02 16.26 -42.88
N PRO A 62 -45.29 16.68 -43.11
CA PRO A 62 -46.50 16.63 -42.26
C PRO A 62 -47.85 16.25 -42.93
N GLY A 63 -48.94 16.19 -42.13
CA GLY A 63 -50.32 16.14 -42.62
C GLY A 63 -51.41 16.20 -41.52
N ALA A 64 -52.37 17.10 -41.69
CA ALA A 64 -53.62 17.29 -40.91
C ALA A 64 -54.70 17.87 -41.88
N PRO A 65 -55.96 18.19 -41.52
CA PRO A 65 -56.67 18.08 -40.23
C PRO A 65 -58.11 17.46 -40.32
N GLY A 66 -58.85 17.35 -39.20
CA GLY A 66 -60.28 17.02 -39.21
C GLY A 66 -60.98 16.97 -37.83
N GLN A 67 -61.91 17.91 -37.59
CA GLN A 67 -62.90 18.02 -36.50
C GLN A 67 -64.18 18.67 -37.12
N PRO A 68 -65.32 18.91 -36.42
CA PRO A 68 -65.70 18.67 -35.02
C PRO A 68 -67.10 18.00 -34.83
N GLY A 69 -67.58 17.83 -33.59
CA GLY A 69 -69.01 17.56 -33.30
C GLY A 69 -69.36 17.24 -31.83
N THR A 70 -70.24 18.03 -31.22
CA THR A 70 -70.88 17.86 -29.89
C THR A 70 -72.26 18.57 -29.91
N PRO A 71 -73.06 18.61 -28.81
CA PRO A 71 -73.76 17.53 -28.07
C PRO A 71 -75.32 17.71 -28.25
N PRO A 72 -76.26 17.21 -27.39
CA PRO A 72 -76.51 17.69 -26.01
C PRO A 72 -77.11 16.64 -25.01
N MET A 73 -77.60 17.11 -23.84
CA MET A 73 -78.07 16.37 -22.64
C MET A 73 -79.58 16.04 -22.60
N GLN A 74 -79.98 15.11 -21.71
CA GLN A 74 -81.10 15.16 -20.71
C GLN A 74 -81.43 13.73 -20.20
N GLY A 75 -81.93 13.44 -18.98
CA GLY A 75 -82.27 14.24 -17.79
C GLY A 75 -82.71 13.33 -16.60
N GLN A 76 -83.05 13.91 -15.43
CA GLN A 76 -83.77 13.25 -14.31
C GLN A 76 -85.24 13.75 -14.24
N PRO A 77 -86.20 13.05 -13.59
CA PRO A 77 -86.50 13.17 -12.14
C PRO A 77 -86.84 11.79 -11.51
N TYR A 78 -87.38 11.53 -10.30
CA TYR A 78 -87.95 12.26 -9.13
C TYR A 78 -87.52 11.49 -7.84
N GLY A 79 -87.85 11.81 -6.57
CA GLY A 79 -88.70 12.85 -5.94
C GLY A 79 -88.58 12.81 -4.40
N GLN A 80 -89.30 13.70 -3.68
CA GLN A 80 -89.29 13.82 -2.19
C GLN A 80 -90.58 13.25 -1.54
N PRO A 81 -90.62 13.15 -0.19
CA PRO A 81 -91.27 14.23 0.57
C PRO A 81 -90.52 14.70 1.84
N MET A 82 -90.79 15.96 2.26
CA MET A 82 -90.47 16.53 3.59
C MET A 82 -91.76 16.60 4.46
N PRO A 83 -91.85 17.29 5.63
CA PRO A 83 -90.81 17.88 6.50
C PRO A 83 -90.99 17.65 8.02
N GLN A 84 -89.97 17.98 8.82
CA GLN A 84 -90.19 18.66 10.11
C GLN A 84 -89.06 19.64 10.46
N LYS A 85 -89.44 20.84 10.93
CA LYS A 85 -88.56 21.84 11.57
C LYS A 85 -88.34 21.40 13.04
N VAL A 86 -87.40 21.86 13.87
CA VAL A 86 -86.65 23.11 14.09
C VAL A 86 -85.33 22.66 14.78
N ALA A 87 -84.13 23.24 14.66
CA ALA A 87 -83.72 24.55 15.16
C ALA A 87 -82.24 24.84 14.81
N LYS A 88 -81.83 26.12 14.83
CA LYS A 88 -80.44 26.55 14.58
C LYS A 88 -79.56 26.39 15.83
N LYS A 89 -78.32 25.91 15.65
CA LYS A 89 -77.13 26.34 16.39
C LYS A 89 -75.93 26.34 15.44
N PRO A 90 -75.04 27.36 15.46
CA PRO A 90 -73.81 27.33 14.70
C PRO A 90 -72.75 26.55 15.48
N SER A 91 -72.27 25.42 14.94
CA SER A 91 -71.10 24.71 15.46
C SER A 91 -69.96 24.80 14.46
N THR A 92 -69.05 25.75 14.71
CA THR A 92 -67.74 25.87 14.06
C THR A 92 -67.01 24.53 14.13
N GLY A 93 -66.89 23.82 13.00
CA GLY A 93 -66.50 22.41 13.01
C GLY A 93 -66.01 21.84 11.68
N LEU A 94 -65.50 22.68 10.77
CA LEU A 94 -65.01 22.27 9.45
C LEU A 94 -63.55 22.66 9.18
N ILE A 95 -62.69 22.62 10.20
CA ILE A 95 -61.23 22.89 10.06
C ILE A 95 -60.38 21.68 10.51
N VAL A 96 -60.98 20.57 10.95
CA VAL A 96 -60.27 19.34 11.32
C VAL A 96 -60.30 18.27 10.20
N GLY A 97 -61.31 18.31 9.32
CA GLY A 97 -61.44 17.32 8.24
C GLY A 97 -60.42 17.45 7.09
N ILE A 98 -60.06 18.68 6.70
CA ILE A 98 -59.17 18.91 5.55
C ILE A 98 -57.69 18.77 5.95
N VAL A 99 -57.29 19.26 7.13
CA VAL A 99 -55.90 19.16 7.61
C VAL A 99 -55.48 17.70 7.80
N ALA A 100 -56.37 16.84 8.29
CA ALA A 100 -56.09 15.41 8.43
C ALA A 100 -55.90 14.71 7.08
N VAL A 101 -56.75 14.99 6.08
CA VAL A 101 -56.64 14.40 4.74
C VAL A 101 -55.38 14.89 4.01
N VAL A 102 -55.05 16.18 4.08
CA VAL A 102 -53.82 16.72 3.50
C VAL A 102 -52.59 16.12 4.19
N ALA A 103 -52.58 16.01 5.53
CA ALA A 103 -51.48 15.37 6.25
C ALA A 103 -51.30 13.88 5.85
N VAL A 104 -52.39 13.12 5.72
CA VAL A 104 -52.34 11.72 5.27
C VAL A 104 -51.85 11.60 3.82
N ILE A 105 -52.28 12.49 2.91
CA ILE A 105 -51.79 12.53 1.53
C ILE A 105 -50.30 12.90 1.48
N VAL A 106 -49.85 13.87 2.28
CA VAL A 106 -48.42 14.24 2.37
C VAL A 106 -47.60 13.08 2.93
N VAL A 107 -48.06 12.40 3.98
CA VAL A 107 -47.39 11.22 4.53
C VAL A 107 -47.36 10.07 3.51
N LEU A 108 -48.46 9.79 2.81
CA LEU A 108 -48.49 8.78 1.75
C LEU A 108 -47.58 9.15 0.57
N ALA A 109 -47.54 10.42 0.17
CA ALA A 109 -46.63 10.90 -0.87
C ALA A 109 -45.17 10.79 -0.44
N ILE A 110 -44.84 11.09 0.83
CA ILE A 110 -43.50 10.87 1.41
C ILE A 110 -43.17 9.37 1.46
N VAL A 111 -44.08 8.50 1.90
CA VAL A 111 -43.86 7.05 1.94
C VAL A 111 -43.69 6.48 0.54
N VAL A 112 -44.52 6.87 -0.43
CA VAL A 112 -44.38 6.46 -1.84
C VAL A 112 -43.10 7.02 -2.45
N ALA A 113 -42.71 8.26 -2.15
CA ALA A 113 -41.45 8.85 -2.59
C ALA A 113 -40.24 8.12 -1.99
N VAL A 114 -40.28 7.75 -0.70
CA VAL A 114 -39.23 6.96 -0.03
C VAL A 114 -39.15 5.55 -0.62
N VAL A 115 -40.28 4.89 -0.86
CA VAL A 115 -40.34 3.55 -1.48
C VAL A 115 -39.88 3.58 -2.94
N MET A 116 -40.27 4.59 -3.73
CA MET A 116 -39.77 4.81 -5.09
C MET A 116 -38.27 5.14 -5.09
N SER A 117 -37.81 5.99 -4.18
CA SER A 117 -36.38 6.34 -4.03
C SER A 117 -35.52 5.13 -3.64
N ARG A 118 -36.08 4.18 -2.90
CA ARG A 118 -35.43 2.90 -2.55
C ARG A 118 -35.41 1.87 -3.68
N ARG A 119 -36.12 2.06 -4.80
CA ARG A 119 -36.03 1.13 -5.95
C ARG A 119 -34.67 1.30 -6.63
N ILE A 120 -33.79 0.32 -6.42
CA ILE A 120 -32.47 0.24 -7.06
C ILE A 120 -32.67 -0.09 -8.53
N SER A 121 -31.89 0.54 -9.40
CA SER A 121 -31.96 0.40 -10.85
C SER A 121 -30.68 -0.22 -11.42
N ALA A 122 -30.74 -0.75 -12.65
CA ALA A 122 -29.55 -1.22 -13.36
C ALA A 122 -28.44 -0.15 -13.47
N ALA A 123 -28.81 1.14 -13.49
CA ALA A 123 -27.86 2.26 -13.47
C ALA A 123 -27.16 2.41 -12.11
N ASP A 124 -27.85 2.13 -11.00
CA ASP A 124 -27.26 2.15 -9.65
C ASP A 124 -26.24 1.00 -9.49
N TYR A 125 -26.55 -0.21 -9.99
CA TYR A 125 -25.58 -1.32 -10.04
C TYR A 125 -24.38 -0.99 -10.93
N THR A 126 -24.61 -0.43 -12.12
CA THR A 126 -23.55 0.02 -13.03
C THR A 126 -22.63 1.06 -12.37
N ALA A 127 -23.19 2.00 -11.59
CA ALA A 127 -22.40 2.95 -10.81
C ALA A 127 -21.56 2.26 -9.73
N GLY A 128 -22.14 1.26 -9.03
CA GLY A 128 -21.43 0.40 -8.10
C GLY A 128 -20.23 -0.30 -8.75
N THR A 129 -20.43 -1.01 -9.85
CA THR A 129 -19.37 -1.76 -10.55
C THR A 129 -18.24 -0.85 -11.03
N ASN A 130 -18.58 0.33 -11.57
CA ASN A 130 -17.59 1.34 -11.97
C ASN A 130 -16.76 1.88 -10.79
N GLN A 131 -17.39 2.00 -9.60
CA GLN A 131 -16.71 2.44 -8.39
C GLN A 131 -15.80 1.33 -7.83
N VAL A 132 -16.23 0.07 -7.81
CA VAL A 132 -15.38 -1.08 -7.42
C VAL A 132 -14.16 -1.21 -8.35
N ALA A 133 -14.35 -1.10 -9.67
CA ALA A 133 -13.24 -1.09 -10.62
C ALA A 133 -12.25 0.07 -10.39
N THR A 134 -12.73 1.19 -9.83
CA THR A 134 -11.87 2.33 -9.45
C THR A 134 -11.14 2.08 -8.13
N MET A 135 -11.81 1.50 -7.14
CA MET A 135 -11.20 1.04 -5.88
C MET A 135 -10.09 0.00 -6.15
N GLN A 136 -10.36 -1.01 -6.98
CA GLN A 136 -9.37 -2.01 -7.43
C GLN A 136 -8.15 -1.36 -8.11
N ARG A 137 -8.37 -0.37 -8.99
CA ARG A 137 -7.30 0.36 -9.68
C ARG A 137 -6.42 1.13 -8.71
N HIS A 138 -7.00 1.81 -7.72
CA HIS A 138 -6.23 2.59 -6.74
C HIS A 138 -5.58 1.72 -5.66
N TYR A 139 -6.21 0.64 -5.22
CA TYR A 139 -5.59 -0.43 -4.43
C TYR A 139 -4.30 -0.96 -5.11
N THR A 140 -4.42 -1.39 -6.36
CA THR A 140 -3.28 -1.86 -7.18
C THR A 140 -2.19 -0.79 -7.32
N ASN A 141 -2.58 0.48 -7.48
CA ASN A 141 -1.66 1.61 -7.61
C ASN A 141 -0.86 1.86 -6.32
N VAL A 142 -1.52 1.85 -5.15
CA VAL A 142 -0.85 1.96 -3.84
C VAL A 142 0.15 0.82 -3.68
N ASN A 143 -0.26 -0.44 -3.86
CA ASN A 143 0.62 -1.61 -3.73
C ASN A 143 1.82 -1.55 -4.67
N THR A 144 1.59 -1.22 -5.95
CA THR A 144 2.65 -1.09 -6.95
C THR A 144 3.66 -0.03 -6.56
N LYS A 145 3.21 1.16 -6.15
CA LYS A 145 4.11 2.27 -5.79
C LYS A 145 4.78 2.09 -4.43
N LEU A 146 4.14 1.42 -3.49
CA LEU A 146 4.75 1.03 -2.22
C LEU A 146 5.90 0.05 -2.49
N ARG A 147 5.67 -0.98 -3.30
CA ARG A 147 6.70 -1.94 -3.72
C ARG A 147 7.84 -1.27 -4.47
N GLU A 148 7.55 -0.39 -5.43
CA GLU A 148 8.59 0.37 -6.15
C GLU A 148 9.47 1.19 -5.20
N ALA A 149 8.88 1.94 -4.26
CA ALA A 149 9.62 2.77 -3.32
C ALA A 149 10.53 1.94 -2.40
N TYR A 150 10.02 0.81 -1.88
CA TYR A 150 10.80 -0.13 -1.07
C TYR A 150 11.89 -0.85 -1.87
N LEU A 151 11.65 -1.22 -3.13
CA LEU A 151 12.68 -1.81 -4.00
C LEU A 151 13.79 -0.79 -4.35
N SER A 152 13.44 0.48 -4.59
CA SER A 152 14.45 1.51 -4.84
C SER A 152 15.35 1.75 -3.62
N ALA A 153 14.82 1.59 -2.40
CA ALA A 153 15.54 1.82 -1.15
C ALA A 153 16.74 0.88 -0.91
N TYR A 154 16.81 -0.26 -1.61
CA TYR A 154 17.98 -1.16 -1.63
C TYR A 154 19.01 -0.81 -2.73
N GLY A 155 18.71 0.18 -3.59
CA GLY A 155 19.63 0.76 -4.55
C GLY A 155 20.21 2.09 -4.06
N SER A 156 20.75 2.89 -4.98
CA SER A 156 21.32 4.22 -4.69
C SER A 156 20.28 5.29 -4.31
N ASN A 157 18.99 4.99 -4.39
CA ASN A 157 17.89 5.92 -4.12
C ASN A 157 17.12 5.46 -2.88
N SER A 158 17.48 5.97 -1.69
CA SER A 158 16.71 5.74 -0.47
C SER A 158 15.24 6.12 -0.62
N PHE A 159 14.38 5.48 0.19
CA PHE A 159 13.01 5.92 0.39
C PHE A 159 13.01 7.35 0.94
N GLN A 160 12.45 8.31 0.20
CA GLN A 160 12.51 9.73 0.56
C GLN A 160 11.17 10.25 1.08
N ALA A 161 11.20 11.37 1.82
CA ALA A 161 10.00 12.09 2.25
C ALA A 161 9.03 12.43 1.09
N LYS A 162 9.53 12.60 -0.14
CA LYS A 162 8.71 12.77 -1.35
C LYS A 162 7.87 11.54 -1.68
N ASP A 163 8.40 10.35 -1.43
CA ASP A 163 7.76 9.06 -1.72
C ASP A 163 6.74 8.75 -0.63
N LYS A 164 7.08 9.00 0.65
CA LYS A 164 6.13 9.05 1.77
C LYS A 164 4.89 9.87 1.43
N LYS A 165 5.07 11.15 1.08
CA LYS A 165 3.97 12.07 0.74
C LYS A 165 3.14 11.57 -0.46
N ARG A 166 3.79 11.03 -1.50
CA ARG A 166 3.11 10.49 -2.69
C ARG A 166 2.31 9.22 -2.40
N LEU A 167 2.77 8.39 -1.46
CA LEU A 167 2.07 7.17 -1.05
C LEU A 167 0.89 7.47 -0.11
N GLN A 168 1.08 8.40 0.85
CA GLN A 168 -0.01 8.91 1.68
C GLN A 168 -1.16 9.47 0.83
N GLU A 169 -0.86 10.29 -0.20
CA GLU A 169 -1.88 10.83 -1.11
C GLU A 169 -2.62 9.73 -1.88
N ARG A 170 -1.92 8.69 -2.37
CA ARG A 170 -2.56 7.55 -3.05
C ARG A 170 -3.45 6.75 -2.11
N LEU A 171 -3.01 6.53 -0.87
CA LEU A 171 -3.79 5.83 0.14
C LEU A 171 -5.05 6.62 0.53
N LYS A 172 -4.95 7.95 0.63
CA LYS A 172 -6.08 8.86 0.84
C LYS A 172 -7.08 8.80 -0.32
N ILE A 173 -6.63 8.84 -1.58
CA ILE A 173 -7.51 8.69 -2.76
C ILE A 173 -8.27 7.36 -2.70
N PHE A 174 -7.60 6.26 -2.34
CA PHE A 174 -8.25 4.96 -2.15
C PHE A 174 -9.30 4.96 -1.03
N GLN A 175 -9.03 5.62 0.11
CA GLN A 175 -10.02 5.81 1.18
C GLN A 175 -11.23 6.65 0.73
N GLU A 176 -11.00 7.72 -0.03
CA GLU A 176 -12.05 8.56 -0.61
C GLU A 176 -12.93 7.76 -1.59
N ASP A 177 -12.37 6.83 -2.34
CA ASP A 177 -13.13 5.94 -3.22
C ASP A 177 -13.98 4.90 -2.46
N ASN A 178 -13.50 4.41 -1.32
CA ASN A 178 -14.32 3.58 -0.44
C ASN A 178 -15.51 4.39 0.10
N ALA A 179 -15.27 5.63 0.56
CA ALA A 179 -16.32 6.52 1.05
C ALA A 179 -17.35 6.90 -0.05
N LYS A 180 -16.92 7.08 -1.30
CA LYS A 180 -17.84 7.27 -2.45
C LYS A 180 -18.76 6.07 -2.63
N PHE A 181 -18.27 4.84 -2.47
CA PHE A 181 -19.11 3.64 -2.57
C PHE A 181 -20.24 3.65 -1.52
N GLU A 182 -19.96 4.06 -0.27
CA GLU A 182 -20.98 4.18 0.79
C GLU A 182 -22.11 5.16 0.46
N SER A 183 -21.83 6.15 -0.39
CA SER A 183 -22.82 7.14 -0.84
C SER A 183 -23.68 6.66 -2.01
N LEU A 184 -23.36 5.52 -2.62
CA LEU A 184 -24.11 4.98 -3.75
C LEU A 184 -25.43 4.36 -3.30
N LYS A 185 -26.48 4.60 -4.08
CA LYS A 185 -27.82 4.06 -3.82
C LYS A 185 -27.88 2.53 -3.81
N VAL A 186 -26.94 1.84 -4.45
CA VAL A 186 -26.81 0.38 -4.44
C VAL A 186 -26.55 -0.19 -3.03
N MET A 187 -26.07 0.63 -2.08
CA MET A 187 -25.96 0.27 -0.66
C MET A 187 -27.30 -0.01 0.05
N ASN A 188 -28.44 0.19 -0.62
CA ASN A 188 -29.74 -0.25 -0.13
C ASN A 188 -30.05 -1.72 -0.47
N ASP A 189 -29.23 -2.38 -1.30
CA ASP A 189 -29.34 -3.82 -1.55
C ASP A 189 -28.68 -4.59 -0.40
N GLU A 190 -29.37 -5.62 0.09
CA GLU A 190 -28.94 -6.37 1.28
C GLU A 190 -27.66 -7.19 1.01
N ASN A 191 -27.52 -7.75 -0.19
CA ASN A 191 -26.36 -8.56 -0.57
C ASN A 191 -25.13 -7.67 -0.82
N VAL A 192 -25.30 -6.61 -1.62
CA VAL A 192 -24.22 -5.65 -1.90
C VAL A 192 -23.75 -4.95 -0.62
N ASN A 193 -24.66 -4.55 0.27
CA ASN A 193 -24.26 -3.97 1.56
C ASN A 193 -23.50 -4.99 2.43
N THR A 194 -23.93 -6.25 2.46
CA THR A 194 -23.26 -7.31 3.24
C THR A 194 -21.83 -7.54 2.75
N GLU A 195 -21.63 -7.74 1.44
CA GLU A 195 -20.31 -7.86 0.84
C GLU A 195 -19.47 -6.59 1.03
N TYR A 196 -20.08 -5.40 0.96
CA TYR A 196 -19.37 -4.15 1.21
C TYR A 196 -18.92 -4.02 2.68
N GLN A 197 -19.72 -4.43 3.67
CA GLN A 197 -19.25 -4.39 5.07
C GLN A 197 -18.10 -5.38 5.33
N ALA A 198 -18.14 -6.55 4.69
CA ALA A 198 -17.04 -7.52 4.73
C ALA A 198 -15.76 -6.93 4.10
N TYR A 199 -15.88 -6.35 2.90
CA TYR A 199 -14.80 -5.60 2.24
C TYR A 199 -14.28 -4.45 3.11
N LYS A 200 -15.14 -3.60 3.66
CA LYS A 200 -14.78 -2.42 4.47
C LYS A 200 -13.93 -2.81 5.68
N LYS A 201 -14.27 -3.94 6.35
CA LYS A 201 -13.47 -4.47 7.44
C LYS A 201 -12.05 -4.85 6.98
N LYS A 202 -11.90 -5.53 5.84
CA LYS A 202 -10.58 -5.88 5.28
C LYS A 202 -9.83 -4.64 4.78
N ALA A 203 -10.52 -3.69 4.16
CA ALA A 203 -9.98 -2.41 3.70
C ALA A 203 -9.42 -1.55 4.85
N ALA A 204 -10.02 -1.61 6.04
CA ALA A 204 -9.45 -0.97 7.23
C ALA A 204 -8.13 -1.61 7.68
N THR A 205 -8.02 -2.95 7.64
CA THR A 205 -6.77 -3.69 7.91
C THR A 205 -5.70 -3.32 6.89
N TYR A 206 -6.05 -3.30 5.60
CA TYR A 206 -5.16 -2.86 4.52
C TYR A 206 -4.67 -1.42 4.70
N VAL A 207 -5.58 -0.48 4.98
CA VAL A 207 -5.26 0.92 5.20
C VAL A 207 -4.27 1.08 6.34
N LYS A 208 -4.47 0.36 7.44
CA LYS A 208 -3.55 0.34 8.58
C LYS A 208 -2.17 -0.18 8.16
N PHE A 209 -2.11 -1.36 7.56
CA PHE A 209 -0.85 -1.98 7.09
C PHE A 209 -0.08 -1.07 6.12
N ALA A 210 -0.76 -0.58 5.07
CA ALA A 210 -0.15 0.30 4.08
C ALA A 210 0.36 1.60 4.73
N ASN A 211 -0.40 2.22 5.64
CA ASN A 211 0.04 3.42 6.35
C ASN A 211 1.24 3.15 7.24
N GLU A 212 1.23 2.07 8.03
CA GLU A 212 2.36 1.69 8.88
C GLU A 212 3.65 1.46 8.08
N MET A 213 3.55 0.82 6.91
CA MET A 213 4.68 0.66 5.98
C MET A 213 5.14 2.02 5.43
N ILE A 214 4.23 2.89 5.00
CA ILE A 214 4.57 4.23 4.47
C ILE A 214 5.28 5.09 5.53
N GLU A 215 4.84 5.04 6.79
CA GLU A 215 5.47 5.74 7.91
C GLU A 215 6.85 5.18 8.26
N SER A 216 7.07 3.88 8.08
CA SER A 216 8.32 3.18 8.43
C SER A 216 9.43 3.26 7.38
N GLY A 217 9.08 3.51 6.12
CA GLY A 217 9.99 3.38 4.98
C GLY A 217 11.26 4.25 5.07
N GLU A 218 11.14 5.48 5.57
CA GLU A 218 12.27 6.40 5.72
C GLU A 218 13.27 5.90 6.75
N ALA A 219 12.81 5.56 7.97
CA ALA A 219 13.67 5.06 9.04
C ALA A 219 14.37 3.74 8.64
N LEU A 220 13.65 2.82 8.00
CA LEU A 220 14.21 1.57 7.47
C LEU A 220 15.30 1.83 6.42
N SER A 221 15.07 2.77 5.50
CA SER A 221 16.05 3.10 4.46
C SER A 221 17.29 3.79 5.03
N THR A 222 17.12 4.71 5.99
CA THR A 222 18.25 5.33 6.71
C THR A 222 19.06 4.31 7.49
N ALA A 223 18.42 3.38 8.20
CA ALA A 223 19.12 2.31 8.92
C ALA A 223 19.86 1.36 7.98
N ALA A 224 19.23 0.97 6.86
CA ALA A 224 19.90 0.17 5.83
C ALA A 224 21.16 0.87 5.29
N GLN A 225 21.12 2.18 5.03
CA GLN A 225 22.30 2.93 4.60
C GLN A 225 23.36 3.01 5.70
N ALA A 226 23.00 3.51 6.89
CA ALA A 226 23.93 3.69 8.01
C ALA A 226 24.65 2.39 8.40
N CYS A 227 23.92 1.27 8.45
CA CYS A 227 24.47 -0.03 8.86
C CYS A 227 25.17 -0.80 7.73
N ASN A 228 25.05 -0.40 6.46
CA ASN A 228 25.86 -0.96 5.36
C ASN A 228 27.11 -0.11 5.04
N SER A 229 27.17 1.16 5.46
CA SER A 229 28.30 2.07 5.23
C SER A 229 29.52 1.79 6.13
N ARG A 230 29.97 0.53 6.21
CA ARG A 230 31.12 0.13 7.02
C ARG A 230 32.41 0.82 6.53
N PRO A 231 33.21 1.46 7.41
CA PRO A 231 34.42 2.15 7.00
C PRO A 231 35.49 1.18 6.50
N SER A 232 36.13 1.51 5.38
CA SER A 232 37.27 0.77 4.84
C SER A 232 38.58 1.23 5.50
N VAL A 233 38.72 0.90 6.79
CA VAL A 233 39.88 1.26 7.63
C VAL A 233 40.60 0.01 8.15
N SER A 234 41.93 0.04 8.14
CA SER A 234 42.80 -1.03 8.67
C SER A 234 42.75 -1.06 10.20
N SER A 235 42.78 -2.24 10.82
CA SER A 235 42.87 -2.39 12.28
C SER A 235 44.18 -1.85 12.89
N TYR A 236 45.17 -1.55 12.06
CA TYR A 236 46.46 -0.97 12.44
C TYR A 236 46.53 0.55 12.21
N ASP A 237 45.46 1.17 11.68
CA ASP A 237 45.35 2.62 11.54
C ASP A 237 44.90 3.21 12.88
N SER A 238 45.57 4.25 13.37
CA SER A 238 45.20 4.94 14.63
C SER A 238 43.77 5.48 14.63
N SER A 239 43.20 5.73 13.45
CA SER A 239 41.81 6.15 13.26
C SER A 239 40.80 5.00 13.24
N PHE A 240 41.22 3.74 13.35
CA PHE A 240 40.35 2.55 13.32
C PHE A 240 39.20 2.65 14.32
N TYR A 241 39.52 2.76 15.61
CA TYR A 241 38.51 2.79 16.67
C TYR A 241 37.56 3.97 16.54
N THR A 242 38.06 5.16 16.23
CA THR A 242 37.24 6.36 16.01
C THR A 242 36.25 6.16 14.86
N LYS A 243 36.73 5.80 13.67
CA LYS A 243 35.88 5.59 12.47
C LYS A 243 34.86 4.47 12.68
N TYR A 244 35.25 3.38 13.35
CA TYR A 244 34.34 2.26 13.60
C TYR A 244 33.30 2.57 14.68
N SER A 245 33.69 3.35 15.71
CA SER A 245 32.77 3.86 16.74
C SER A 245 31.75 4.84 16.15
N GLU A 246 32.18 5.76 15.28
CA GLU A 246 31.30 6.66 14.52
C GLU A 246 30.27 5.86 13.67
N TYR A 247 30.74 4.86 12.93
CA TYR A 247 29.88 3.97 12.14
C TYR A 247 28.85 3.20 13.00
N VAL A 248 29.29 2.60 14.11
CA VAL A 248 28.41 1.85 15.02
C VAL A 248 27.39 2.77 15.68
N SER A 249 27.81 3.95 16.14
CA SER A 249 26.92 4.97 16.72
C SER A 249 25.88 5.47 15.70
N GLY A 250 26.30 5.75 14.45
CA GLY A 250 25.40 6.13 13.37
C GLY A 250 24.37 5.05 13.02
N CYS A 251 24.81 3.80 12.91
CA CYS A 251 23.92 2.65 12.71
C CYS A 251 22.94 2.48 13.88
N LYS A 252 23.42 2.57 15.14
CA LYS A 252 22.57 2.51 16.35
C LYS A 252 21.51 3.61 16.36
N ALA A 253 21.89 4.86 16.11
CA ALA A 253 20.96 5.99 16.09
C ALA A 253 19.90 5.87 14.98
N ALA A 254 20.25 5.29 13.82
CA ALA A 254 19.28 5.00 12.77
C ALA A 254 18.31 3.87 13.17
N LEU A 255 18.80 2.81 13.80
CA LEU A 255 17.99 1.71 14.33
C LEU A 255 17.07 2.15 15.48
N ASP A 256 17.49 3.12 16.28
CA ASP A 256 16.66 3.77 17.30
C ASP A 256 15.50 4.59 16.70
N ASN A 257 15.50 4.86 15.39
CA ASN A 257 14.34 5.42 14.69
C ASN A 257 13.46 4.32 14.07
N VAL A 258 14.05 3.19 13.66
CA VAL A 258 13.30 1.99 13.24
C VAL A 258 12.50 1.42 14.42
N SER A 259 13.07 1.39 15.63
CA SER A 259 12.41 0.92 16.85
C SER A 259 11.21 1.78 17.31
N LYS A 260 11.01 2.95 16.69
CA LYS A 260 9.85 3.84 16.87
C LYS A 260 8.79 3.67 15.78
N SER A 261 8.95 2.68 14.88
CA SER A 261 7.96 2.36 13.84
C SER A 261 6.57 2.12 14.44
N PRO A 262 5.49 2.59 13.78
CA PRO A 262 4.13 2.23 14.19
C PRO A 262 3.80 0.76 13.95
N ASN A 263 4.56 0.07 13.09
CA ASN A 263 4.45 -1.38 12.93
C ASN A 263 5.27 -2.09 14.01
N LYS A 264 4.60 -2.93 14.82
CA LYS A 264 5.21 -3.63 15.96
C LYS A 264 6.42 -4.50 15.55
N ASP A 265 6.38 -5.15 14.39
CA ASP A 265 7.37 -6.14 13.98
C ASP A 265 8.61 -5.44 13.40
N ILE A 266 8.42 -4.35 12.65
CA ILE A 266 9.51 -3.43 12.26
C ILE A 266 10.14 -2.79 13.50
N ALA A 267 9.34 -2.34 14.48
CA ALA A 267 9.84 -1.78 15.72
C ALA A 267 10.69 -2.78 16.51
N GLN A 268 10.23 -4.04 16.63
CA GLN A 268 10.98 -5.11 17.27
C GLN A 268 12.28 -5.42 16.51
N TYR A 269 12.25 -5.48 15.18
CA TYR A 269 13.46 -5.65 14.36
C TYR A 269 14.49 -4.53 14.59
N GLY A 270 14.04 -3.27 14.62
CA GLY A 270 14.90 -2.13 14.93
C GLY A 270 15.51 -2.23 16.33
N LYS A 271 14.72 -2.71 17.31
CA LYS A 271 15.21 -2.95 18.67
C LYS A 271 16.23 -4.10 18.74
N ASP A 272 15.92 -5.27 18.18
CA ASP A 272 16.81 -6.45 18.23
C ASP A 272 18.18 -6.15 17.61
N LEU A 273 18.18 -5.51 16.44
CA LEU A 273 19.40 -5.13 15.76
C LEU A 273 20.10 -3.97 16.47
N GLY A 274 19.34 -3.01 17.03
CA GLY A 274 19.89 -1.93 17.88
C GLY A 274 20.61 -2.46 19.12
N ASP A 275 20.00 -3.41 19.84
CA ASP A 275 20.59 -4.07 21.02
C ASP A 275 21.84 -4.89 20.68
N TYR A 276 21.94 -5.43 19.46
CA TYR A 276 23.15 -6.09 18.95
C TYR A 276 24.25 -5.07 18.60
N VAL A 277 23.91 -4.00 17.89
CA VAL A 277 24.85 -2.93 17.49
C VAL A 277 25.39 -2.20 18.72
N ASP A 278 24.58 -2.02 19.76
CA ASP A 278 25.02 -1.47 21.06
C ASP A 278 26.11 -2.33 21.72
N LYS A 279 25.91 -3.66 21.77
CA LYS A 279 26.93 -4.61 22.28
C LYS A 279 28.21 -4.57 21.45
N VAL A 280 28.11 -4.46 20.13
CA VAL A 280 29.28 -4.26 19.25
C VAL A 280 30.01 -2.96 19.63
N GLY A 281 29.30 -1.86 19.84
CA GLY A 281 29.88 -0.58 20.26
C GLY A 281 30.57 -0.65 21.61
N ASN A 282 29.94 -1.28 22.60
CA ASN A 282 30.52 -1.48 23.94
C ASN A 282 31.80 -2.33 23.91
N LEU A 283 31.91 -3.31 23.02
CA LEU A 283 33.13 -4.10 22.82
C LEU A 283 34.25 -3.27 22.16
N ILE A 284 33.92 -2.49 21.13
CA ILE A 284 34.88 -1.61 20.43
C ILE A 284 35.43 -0.55 21.37
N SER A 285 34.58 0.09 22.18
CA SER A 285 34.98 1.07 23.19
C SER A 285 35.87 0.46 24.27
N GLN A 286 35.58 -0.76 24.73
CA GLN A 286 36.45 -1.48 25.67
C GLN A 286 37.80 -1.83 25.05
N MET A 287 37.85 -2.22 23.78
CA MET A 287 39.11 -2.48 23.08
C MET A 287 39.93 -1.19 22.90
N GLN A 288 39.28 -0.08 22.52
CA GLN A 288 39.93 1.23 22.37
C GLN A 288 40.55 1.72 23.69
N ALA A 289 39.92 1.43 24.83
CA ALA A 289 40.42 1.78 26.15
C ALA A 289 41.73 1.05 26.54
N LEU A 290 42.11 -0.02 25.83
CA LEU A 290 43.39 -0.72 26.01
C LEU A 290 44.56 -0.04 25.26
N GLY A 291 44.28 1.02 24.49
CA GLY A 291 45.29 1.75 23.71
C GLY A 291 45.51 1.18 22.31
N ASP A 292 46.64 1.52 21.71
CA ASP A 292 46.99 1.10 20.35
C ASP A 292 47.31 -0.41 20.33
N ILE A 293 46.61 -1.18 19.49
CA ILE A 293 46.79 -2.63 19.33
C ILE A 293 48.26 -2.97 18.99
N SER A 294 48.93 -2.12 18.20
CA SER A 294 50.34 -2.32 17.82
C SER A 294 51.32 -2.19 19.00
N SER A 295 50.88 -1.58 20.11
CA SER A 295 51.67 -1.44 21.34
C SER A 295 51.44 -2.58 22.36
N LEU A 296 50.41 -3.41 22.17
CA LEU A 296 50.06 -4.49 23.10
C LEU A 296 51.12 -5.60 23.07
N ARG A 297 51.79 -5.82 24.22
CA ARG A 297 52.83 -6.84 24.37
C ARG A 297 52.24 -8.19 24.75
N TYR A 298 52.64 -9.25 24.06
CA TYR A 298 52.23 -10.61 24.40
C TYR A 298 52.60 -10.93 25.86
N GLY A 299 51.65 -11.51 26.60
CA GLY A 299 51.82 -11.93 27.99
C GLY A 299 51.41 -10.89 29.04
N THR A 300 51.09 -9.64 28.69
CA THR A 300 50.57 -8.65 29.66
C THR A 300 49.07 -8.79 29.91
N THR A 301 48.58 -8.17 30.97
CA THR A 301 47.16 -8.13 31.35
C THR A 301 46.30 -7.47 30.26
N GLU A 302 46.79 -6.41 29.63
CA GLU A 302 46.10 -5.68 28.56
C GLU A 302 45.97 -6.57 27.31
N TYR A 303 47.01 -7.32 26.96
CA TYR A 303 46.94 -8.31 25.88
C TYR A 303 45.95 -9.43 26.19
N GLN A 304 45.92 -9.95 27.42
CA GLN A 304 44.93 -10.94 27.85
C GLN A 304 43.50 -10.38 27.73
N ARG A 305 43.25 -9.17 28.24
CA ARG A 305 41.95 -8.50 28.14
C ARG A 305 41.52 -8.23 26.69
N PHE A 306 42.44 -7.85 25.81
CA PHE A 306 42.18 -7.71 24.38
C PHE A 306 41.76 -9.04 23.75
N ARG A 307 42.40 -10.15 24.12
CA ARG A 307 42.05 -11.50 23.64
C ARG A 307 40.68 -11.96 24.15
N GLU A 308 40.30 -11.61 25.38
CA GLU A 308 38.95 -11.84 25.91
C GLU A 308 37.90 -11.08 25.09
N LEU A 309 38.09 -9.78 24.87
CA LEU A 309 37.16 -8.94 24.11
C LEU A 309 37.01 -9.40 22.66
N LEU A 310 38.09 -9.86 22.02
CA LEU A 310 38.02 -10.47 20.68
C LEU A 310 37.22 -11.77 20.67
N ASN A 311 37.35 -12.59 21.72
CA ASN A 311 36.56 -13.81 21.88
C ASN A 311 35.09 -13.48 22.14
N GLU A 312 34.79 -12.49 22.97
CA GLU A 312 33.42 -12.02 23.22
C GLU A 312 32.77 -11.49 21.94
N PHE A 313 33.49 -10.67 21.17
CA PHE A 313 33.06 -10.20 19.84
C PHE A 313 32.82 -11.36 18.86
N SER A 314 33.72 -12.34 18.81
CA SER A 314 33.57 -13.51 17.92
C SER A 314 32.43 -14.44 18.32
N ASN A 315 32.00 -14.44 19.59
CA ASN A 315 30.86 -15.21 20.09
C ASN A 315 29.55 -14.42 20.09
N LEU A 316 29.59 -13.12 19.77
CA LEU A 316 28.41 -12.26 19.72
C LEU A 316 27.53 -12.66 18.54
N LYS A 317 26.41 -13.32 18.82
CA LYS A 317 25.46 -13.77 17.80
C LYS A 317 24.66 -12.58 17.27
N ALA A 318 24.81 -12.29 15.97
CA ALA A 318 23.90 -11.38 15.28
C ALA A 318 22.47 -11.96 15.25
N PRO A 319 21.43 -11.10 15.28
CA PRO A 319 20.03 -11.52 15.26
C PRO A 319 19.59 -11.91 13.84
N TYR A 320 20.25 -12.92 13.25
CA TYR A 320 19.97 -13.42 11.90
C TYR A 320 18.51 -13.87 11.73
N ASN A 321 17.91 -14.37 12.81
CA ASN A 321 16.51 -14.76 12.87
C ASN A 321 15.57 -13.55 12.79
N SER A 322 15.93 -12.37 13.29
CA SER A 322 15.03 -11.19 13.27
C SER A 322 14.74 -10.69 11.85
N VAL A 323 15.65 -10.89 10.88
CA VAL A 323 15.38 -10.61 9.45
C VAL A 323 14.32 -11.57 8.90
N THR A 324 14.47 -12.88 9.16
CA THR A 324 13.51 -13.89 8.69
C THR A 324 12.16 -13.79 9.40
N THR A 325 12.15 -13.47 10.71
CA THR A 325 10.94 -13.24 11.49
C THR A 325 10.19 -12.00 11.00
N LEU A 326 10.91 -10.88 10.75
CA LEU A 326 10.29 -9.69 10.14
C LEU A 326 9.72 -10.00 8.75
N SER A 327 10.47 -10.69 7.90
CA SER A 327 10.02 -11.03 6.54
C SER A 327 8.74 -11.87 6.57
N GLN A 328 8.63 -12.84 7.47
CA GLN A 328 7.41 -13.65 7.62
C GLN A 328 6.26 -12.79 8.16
N ALA A 329 6.47 -12.03 9.24
CA ALA A 329 5.42 -11.18 9.83
C ALA A 329 4.87 -10.13 8.84
N LEU A 330 5.72 -9.56 7.98
CA LEU A 330 5.30 -8.64 6.92
C LEU A 330 4.58 -9.36 5.77
N GLN A 331 4.94 -10.60 5.45
CA GLN A 331 4.20 -11.43 4.49
C GLN A 331 2.81 -11.77 5.03
N ASP A 332 2.73 -12.31 6.25
CA ASP A 332 1.48 -12.67 6.92
C ASP A 332 0.53 -11.45 7.00
N SER A 333 1.08 -10.28 7.36
CA SER A 333 0.34 -9.01 7.40
C SER A 333 -0.15 -8.56 6.02
N ALA A 334 0.62 -8.80 4.95
CA ALA A 334 0.23 -8.48 3.59
C ALA A 334 -0.86 -9.42 3.04
N GLU A 335 -0.81 -10.71 3.40
CA GLU A 335 -1.82 -11.71 3.06
C GLU A 335 -3.15 -11.45 3.81
N GLU A 336 -3.08 -11.13 5.12
CA GLU A 336 -4.26 -10.69 5.90
C GLU A 336 -4.87 -9.41 5.31
N ALA A 337 -4.03 -8.50 4.81
CA ALA A 337 -4.43 -7.24 4.20
C ALA A 337 -4.89 -7.33 2.73
N ASP A 338 -4.77 -8.46 2.02
CA ASP A 338 -5.04 -8.50 0.59
C ASP A 338 -6.53 -8.31 0.27
N LEU A 339 -6.86 -7.23 -0.43
CA LEU A 339 -8.25 -6.90 -0.78
C LEU A 339 -8.77 -7.63 -2.01
N SER A 340 -7.93 -8.35 -2.76
CA SER A 340 -8.26 -8.93 -4.07
C SER A 340 -9.56 -9.74 -4.05
N ASP A 341 -9.68 -10.72 -3.14
CA ASP A 341 -10.89 -11.55 -3.04
C ASP A 341 -12.11 -10.73 -2.60
N SER A 342 -11.98 -9.84 -1.61
CA SER A 342 -13.10 -9.03 -1.13
C SER A 342 -13.59 -8.00 -2.15
N LEU A 343 -12.71 -7.45 -2.98
CA LEU A 343 -13.06 -6.59 -4.11
C LEU A 343 -13.68 -7.39 -5.25
N ARG A 344 -13.35 -8.67 -5.37
CA ARG A 344 -13.98 -9.59 -6.32
C ARG A 344 -15.40 -9.95 -5.86
N SER A 345 -15.60 -10.42 -4.62
CA SER A 345 -16.94 -10.77 -4.11
C SER A 345 -17.90 -9.58 -4.15
N LEU A 346 -17.43 -8.37 -3.80
CA LEU A 346 -18.22 -7.15 -3.95
C LEU A 346 -18.58 -6.87 -5.42
N SER A 347 -17.65 -7.06 -6.36
CA SER A 347 -17.92 -6.93 -7.80
C SER A 347 -18.93 -7.96 -8.29
N ASP A 348 -18.79 -9.22 -7.88
CA ASP A 348 -19.65 -10.33 -8.28
C ASP A 348 -21.09 -10.09 -7.74
N SER A 349 -21.24 -9.60 -6.50
CA SER A 349 -22.55 -9.21 -5.92
C SER A 349 -23.30 -8.12 -6.71
N LEU A 350 -22.57 -7.21 -7.34
CA LEU A 350 -23.13 -6.12 -8.16
C LEU A 350 -23.53 -6.59 -9.55
N THR A 351 -22.85 -7.60 -10.11
CA THR A 351 -23.21 -8.18 -11.41
C THR A 351 -24.38 -9.15 -11.29
N ASP A 352 -24.42 -9.97 -10.23
CA ASP A 352 -25.49 -10.93 -10.00
C ASP A 352 -26.84 -10.25 -9.74
N ALA A 353 -26.83 -9.13 -9.01
CA ALA A 353 -28.02 -8.32 -8.73
C ALA A 353 -28.50 -7.46 -9.92
N ALA A 354 -27.74 -7.43 -11.03
CA ALA A 354 -28.07 -6.70 -12.25
C ALA A 354 -28.63 -7.56 -13.39
N GLY A 355 -28.64 -8.90 -13.23
CA GLY A 355 -29.13 -9.89 -14.19
C GLY A 355 -30.59 -10.30 -14.01
#